data_AF-A0A352NV81-F1
#
_entry.id   AF-A0A352NV81-F1
#
_cell.length_a   1.000
_cell.length_b   1.000
_cell.length_c   1.000
_cell.angle_alpha   90.00
_cell.angle_beta   90.00
_cell.angle_gamma   90.00
#
_symmetry.space_group_name_H-M   'P 1'
#
loop_
_entity.id
_entity.type
_entity.pdbx_description
1 polymer ?
#
loop_
_entity_poly.entity_id
_entity_poly.type
_entity_poly.pdbx_seq_one_letter_code
_entity_poly.pdbx_strand_id
1 'polypeptide(L)'
;MVSKKSSFLTIIFSFLPGAGHMYMGFMKMGLSIMAVFFTIIFFSSWLHIGPLLYITPLIWFYSLFDCINKQSMPQEEFDKLDDSYIFSIDKLLKLDKNLFKKQGLFFGILLICMGL
;
A
#
# COMPACT_ATOMS: atom_id res chain seq x y z
N MET A 1 12.42 14.83 -0.78
CA MET A 1 11.54 15.99 -1.07
C MET A 1 10.63 15.57 -2.22
N VAL A 2 9.32 15.73 -2.05
CA VAL A 2 8.33 15.41 -3.08
C VAL A 2 8.47 16.43 -4.21
N SER A 3 8.44 15.99 -5.47
CA SER A 3 8.51 16.89 -6.61
C SER A 3 7.75 16.36 -7.81
N LYS A 4 7.17 17.30 -8.57
CA LYS A 4 6.52 16.98 -9.83
C LYS A 4 7.57 16.52 -10.84
N LYS A 5 7.33 15.41 -11.52
CA LYS A 5 8.25 14.83 -12.52
C LYS A 5 7.58 14.75 -13.89
N SER A 6 8.21 14.05 -14.84
CA SER A 6 7.65 13.85 -16.18
C SER A 6 6.32 13.12 -16.10
N SER A 7 5.25 13.75 -16.58
CA SER A 7 3.90 13.17 -16.57
C SER A 7 3.82 11.84 -17.30
N PHE A 8 4.55 11.69 -18.40
CA PHE A 8 4.59 10.44 -19.16
C PHE A 8 5.20 9.30 -18.35
N LEU A 9 6.33 9.54 -17.67
CA LEU A 9 6.97 8.53 -16.83
C LEU A 9 6.14 8.24 -15.58
N THR A 10 5.47 9.25 -15.00
CA THR A 10 4.53 9.04 -13.90
C THR A 10 3.39 8.11 -14.30
N ILE A 11 2.83 8.25 -15.51
CA ILE A 11 1.78 7.37 -16.03
C ILE A 11 2.32 5.95 -16.28
N ILE A 12 3.52 5.82 -16.85
CA ILE A 12 4.14 4.50 -17.04
C ILE A 12 4.34 3.80 -15.70
N PHE A 13 4.86 4.50 -14.71
CA PHE A 13 5.09 3.92 -13.40
C PHE A 13 3.81 3.70 -12.60
N SER A 14 2.72 4.44 -12.86
CA SER A 14 1.45 4.21 -12.16
C SER A 14 0.78 2.88 -12.52
N PHE A 15 1.18 2.23 -13.63
CA PHE A 15 0.74 0.86 -13.95
C PHE A 15 1.20 -0.16 -12.89
N LEU A 16 2.26 0.13 -12.13
CA LEU A 16 2.61 -0.63 -10.94
C LEU A 16 2.05 0.09 -9.70
N PRO A 17 1.24 -0.59 -8.86
CA PRO A 17 0.59 0.06 -7.72
C PRO A 17 1.65 0.69 -6.82
N GLY A 18 1.54 2.00 -6.55
CA GLY A 18 2.48 2.76 -5.70
C GLY A 18 3.80 3.19 -6.35
N ALA A 19 4.18 2.68 -7.52
CA ALA A 19 5.47 3.05 -8.13
C ALA A 19 5.46 4.47 -8.72
N GLY A 20 4.34 4.90 -9.31
CA GLY A 20 4.18 6.28 -9.78
C GLY A 20 4.26 7.31 -8.63
N HIS A 21 3.74 6.97 -7.45
CA HIS A 21 3.89 7.77 -6.22
C HIS A 21 5.37 7.91 -5.82
N MET A 22 6.10 6.79 -5.78
CA MET A 22 7.53 6.79 -5.46
C MET A 22 8.34 7.59 -6.47
N TYR A 23 7.96 7.55 -7.75
CA TYR A 23 8.60 8.36 -8.79
C TYR A 23 8.48 9.86 -8.48
N MET A 24 7.31 10.34 -8.06
CA MET A 24 7.11 11.73 -7.62
C MET A 24 7.73 12.06 -6.24
N GLY A 25 8.36 11.08 -5.58
CA GLY A 25 8.99 11.24 -4.27
C GLY A 25 8.08 10.95 -3.07
N PHE A 26 6.84 10.50 -3.28
CA PHE A 26 5.95 10.01 -2.23
C PHE A 26 6.32 8.57 -1.83
N MET A 27 7.48 8.41 -1.18
CA MET A 27 8.06 7.11 -0.85
C MET A 27 7.22 6.33 0.16
N LYS A 28 6.75 6.98 1.22
CA LYS A 28 5.92 6.34 2.25
C LYS A 28 4.57 5.94 1.70
N MET A 29 3.95 6.82 0.92
CA MET A 29 2.65 6.54 0.31
C MET A 29 2.75 5.38 -0.68
N GLY A 30 3.71 5.45 -1.61
CA GLY A 30 3.90 4.42 -2.62
C GLY A 30 4.25 3.06 -2.02
N LEU A 31 5.16 3.01 -1.03
CA LEU A 31 5.48 1.79 -0.31
C LEU A 31 4.26 1.22 0.44
N SER A 32 3.42 2.08 1.05
CA SER A 32 2.19 1.63 1.72
C SER A 32 1.25 0.92 0.75
N ILE A 33 1.02 1.52 -0.41
CA ILE A 33 0.15 0.95 -1.45
C ILE A 33 0.72 -0.39 -1.94
N MET A 34 2.01 -0.42 -2.27
CA MET A 34 2.71 -1.65 -2.70
C MET A 34 2.58 -2.75 -1.65
N ALA A 35 2.87 -2.43 -0.38
CA ALA A 35 2.81 -3.38 0.71
C ALA A 35 1.42 -4.00 0.85
N VAL A 36 0.35 -3.18 0.83
CA VAL A 36 -1.02 -3.69 0.93
C VAL A 36 -1.39 -4.55 -0.28
N PHE A 37 -1.07 -4.09 -1.49
CA PHE A 37 -1.35 -4.83 -2.73
C PHE A 37 -0.70 -6.22 -2.72
N PHE A 38 0.59 -6.31 -2.42
CA PHE A 38 1.31 -7.59 -2.39
C PHE A 38 0.94 -8.46 -1.18
N THR A 39 0.60 -7.86 -0.04
CA THR A 39 0.13 -8.59 1.14
C THR A 39 -1.19 -9.33 0.85
N ILE A 40 -2.12 -8.69 0.14
CA ILE A 40 -3.38 -9.32 -0.28
C ILE A 40 -3.12 -10.50 -1.21
N ILE A 41 -2.23 -10.35 -2.19
CA ILE A 41 -1.85 -11.44 -3.10
C ILE A 41 -1.19 -12.58 -2.31
N PHE A 42 -0.27 -12.26 -1.41
CA PHE A 42 0.42 -13.23 -0.57
C PHE A 42 -0.56 -14.05 0.26
N PHE A 43 -1.43 -13.41 1.05
CA PHE A 43 -2.40 -14.12 1.87
C PHE A 43 -3.44 -14.87 1.05
N SER A 44 -3.87 -14.32 -0.09
CA SER A 44 -4.78 -15.04 -0.99
C SER A 44 -4.16 -16.34 -1.49
N SER A 45 -2.91 -16.30 -1.94
CA SER A 45 -2.18 -17.47 -2.40
C SER A 45 -1.87 -18.45 -1.28
N TRP A 46 -1.43 -17.93 -0.12
CA TRP A 46 -0.99 -18.73 1.03
C TRP A 46 -2.15 -19.47 1.70
N LEU A 47 -3.29 -18.78 1.86
CA LEU A 47 -4.49 -19.33 2.49
C LEU A 47 -5.44 -20.01 1.49
N HIS A 48 -5.08 -20.02 0.20
CA HIS A 48 -5.94 -20.48 -0.90
C HIS A 48 -7.31 -19.78 -0.96
N ILE A 49 -7.38 -18.50 -0.58
CA ILE A 49 -8.60 -17.67 -0.60
C ILE A 49 -8.64 -16.88 -1.91
N GLY A 50 -9.02 -17.53 -3.01
CA GLY A 50 -9.12 -16.92 -4.34
C GLY A 50 -9.95 -15.62 -4.40
N PRO A 51 -11.11 -15.51 -3.73
CA PRO A 51 -11.92 -14.29 -3.75
C PRO A 51 -11.23 -13.03 -3.23
N LEU A 52 -10.18 -13.17 -2.42
CA LEU A 52 -9.44 -12.03 -1.88
C LEU A 52 -8.74 -11.21 -2.99
N LEU A 53 -8.40 -11.85 -4.12
CA LEU A 53 -7.81 -11.18 -5.28
C LEU A 53 -8.75 -10.20 -5.98
N TYR A 54 -10.07 -10.27 -5.76
CA TYR A 54 -10.99 -9.29 -6.36
C TYR A 54 -10.83 -7.88 -5.80
N ILE A 55 -10.21 -7.74 -4.63
CA ILE A 55 -9.87 -6.44 -4.03
C ILE A 55 -8.63 -5.82 -4.71
N THR A 56 -7.74 -6.66 -5.26
CA THR A 56 -6.48 -6.24 -5.87
C THR A 56 -6.66 -5.25 -7.04
N PRO A 57 -7.57 -5.48 -8.03
CA PRO A 57 -7.89 -4.49 -9.05
C PRO A 57 -8.39 -3.16 -8.50
N LEU A 58 -9.19 -3.18 -7.42
CA LEU A 58 -9.73 -1.95 -6.81
C LEU A 58 -8.61 -1.07 -6.25
N ILE A 59 -7.66 -1.68 -5.51
CA ILE A 59 -6.49 -0.98 -4.96
C ILE A 59 -5.61 -0.45 -6.08
N TRP A 60 -5.42 -1.24 -7.14
CA TRP A 60 -4.64 -0.85 -8.30
C TRP A 60 -5.24 0.36 -9.02
N PHE A 61 -6.54 0.33 -9.35
CA PHE A 61 -7.21 1.46 -9.98
C PHE A 61 -7.16 2.71 -9.09
N TYR A 62 -7.41 2.57 -7.79
CA TYR A 62 -7.28 3.68 -6.86
C TYR A 62 -5.87 4.30 -6.91
N SER A 63 -4.82 3.47 -6.83
CA SER A 63 -3.43 3.92 -6.92
C SER A 63 -3.14 4.60 -8.25
N LEU A 64 -3.61 4.03 -9.37
CA LEU A 64 -3.43 4.58 -10.70
C LEU A 64 -4.04 5.99 -10.80
N PHE A 65 -5.33 6.12 -10.45
CA PHE A 65 -6.05 7.39 -10.55
C PHE A 65 -5.52 8.43 -9.56
N ASP A 66 -5.18 8.04 -8.33
CA ASP A 66 -4.61 8.96 -7.35
C ASP A 66 -3.24 9.49 -7.79
N CYS A 67 -2.39 8.62 -8.37
CA CYS A 67 -1.10 9.01 -8.93
C CYS A 67 -1.27 10.02 -10.07
N ILE A 68 -2.18 9.74 -11.02
CA ILE A 68 -2.47 10.64 -12.14
C ILE A 68 -3.04 11.96 -11.64
N ASN A 69 -3.96 11.94 -10.67
CA ASN A 69 -4.57 13.15 -10.12
C ASN A 69 -3.54 14.05 -9.45
N LYS A 70 -2.64 13.49 -8.62
CA LYS A 70 -1.52 14.24 -8.01
C LYS A 70 -0.60 14.83 -9.06
N GLN A 71 -0.30 14.09 -10.12
CA GLN A 71 0.53 14.60 -11.21
C GLN A 71 -0.19 15.69 -12.04
N SER A 72 -1.51 15.66 -12.14
CA SER A 72 -2.28 16.64 -12.90
C SER A 72 -2.59 17.92 -12.11
N MET A 73 -2.45 17.92 -10.79
CA MET A 73 -2.79 19.06 -9.95
C MET A 73 -1.88 20.30 -10.17
N PRO A 74 -2.36 21.52 -9.85
CA PRO A 74 -1.56 22.74 -9.87
C PRO A 74 -0.35 22.68 -8.92
N GLN A 75 0.74 23.35 -9.29
CA GLN A 75 1.98 23.31 -8.50
C GLN A 75 1.79 23.81 -7.06
N GLU A 76 1.03 24.89 -6.85
CA GLU A 76 0.73 25.42 -5.51
C GLU A 76 0.02 24.43 -4.60
N GLU A 77 -0.80 23.54 -5.17
CA GLU A 77 -1.52 22.52 -4.41
C GLU A 77 -0.64 21.29 -4.20
N PHE A 78 0.20 20.95 -5.18
CA PHE A 78 1.19 19.87 -5.08
C PHE A 78 2.25 20.16 -4.01
N ASP A 79 2.74 21.39 -3.91
CA ASP A 79 3.77 21.79 -2.94
C ASP A 79 3.27 21.71 -1.49
N LYS A 80 1.95 21.65 -1.28
CA LYS A 80 1.32 21.43 0.03
C LYS A 80 1.24 19.95 0.41
N LEU A 81 1.56 19.04 -0.52
CA LEU A 81 1.48 17.60 -0.25
C LEU A 81 2.75 17.10 0.43
N ASP A 82 2.57 16.50 1.60
CA ASP A 82 3.63 15.82 2.33
C ASP A 82 3.62 14.31 2.09
N ASP A 83 4.82 13.71 2.08
CA ASP A 83 4.96 12.25 2.03
C ASP A 83 4.57 11.63 3.37
N SER A 84 3.39 11.00 3.37
CA SER A 84 2.77 10.33 4.51
C SER A 84 2.36 8.91 4.14
N TYR A 85 2.32 8.01 5.13
CA TYR A 85 1.80 6.66 4.92
C TYR A 85 0.29 6.72 4.68
N ILE A 86 -0.21 5.97 3.69
CA ILE A 86 -1.63 5.98 3.32
C ILE A 86 -2.51 5.41 4.44
N PHE A 87 -1.93 4.47 5.18
CA PHE A 87 -2.45 3.97 6.45
C PHE A 87 -1.48 4.44 7.52
N SER A 88 -1.97 4.92 8.66
CA SER A 88 -1.12 5.08 9.85
C SER A 88 -0.73 3.70 10.35
N ILE A 89 0.14 2.99 9.62
CA ILE A 89 0.75 1.70 10.00
C ILE A 89 1.35 1.86 11.40
N ASP A 90 1.85 3.04 11.75
CA ASP A 90 2.34 3.38 13.10
C ASP A 90 1.27 3.24 14.19
N LYS A 91 0.00 3.60 13.88
CA LYS A 91 -1.15 3.37 14.78
C LYS A 91 -1.54 1.90 14.81
N LEU A 92 -1.52 1.22 13.66
CA LEU A 92 -1.88 -0.20 13.56
C LEU A 92 -0.85 -1.07 14.30
N LEU A 93 0.45 -0.80 14.15
CA LEU A 93 1.55 -1.42 14.89
C LEU A 93 1.53 -1.09 16.39
N LYS A 94 1.09 0.12 16.78
CA LYS A 94 0.88 0.46 18.20
C LYS A 94 -0.31 -0.29 18.80
N LEU A 95 -1.37 -0.52 18.03
CA LEU A 95 -2.52 -1.34 18.43
C LEU A 95 -2.11 -2.82 18.56
N ASP A 96 -1.30 -3.29 17.61
CA ASP A 96 -0.82 -4.66 17.51
C ASP A 96 0.07 -5.08 18.72
N LYS A 97 0.91 -4.18 19.24
CA LYS A 97 1.72 -4.45 20.45
C LYS A 97 0.89 -4.82 21.68
N ASN A 98 -0.33 -4.29 21.83
CA ASN A 98 -1.23 -4.63 22.94
C ASN A 98 -2.02 -5.94 22.68
N LEU A 99 -2.23 -6.32 21.42
CA LEU A 99 -2.95 -7.54 21.01
C LEU A 99 -2.02 -8.77 20.96
N PHE A 100 -0.77 -8.63 20.49
CA PHE A 100 0.21 -9.72 20.37
C PHE A 100 0.51 -10.42 21.69
N LYS A 101 0.48 -9.70 22.81
CA LYS A 101 0.78 -10.26 24.13
C LYS A 101 -0.25 -11.31 24.60
N LYS A 102 -1.46 -11.32 24.00
CA LYS A 102 -2.55 -12.27 24.33
C LYS A 102 -2.91 -13.20 23.16
N GLN A 103 -2.69 -12.79 21.91
CA GLN A 103 -3.06 -13.55 20.71
C GLN A 103 -1.90 -14.34 20.07
N GLY A 104 -0.64 -14.08 20.43
CA GLY A 104 0.51 -14.78 19.85
C GLY A 104 0.48 -16.30 20.03
N LEU A 105 -0.12 -16.78 21.12
CA LEU A 105 -0.28 -18.22 21.39
C LEU A 105 -1.37 -18.85 20.49
N PHE A 106 -2.42 -18.11 20.16
CA PHE A 106 -3.48 -18.58 19.26
C PHE A 106 -3.03 -18.56 17.79
N PHE A 107 -2.35 -17.49 17.35
CA PHE A 107 -1.72 -17.44 16.02
C PHE A 107 -0.65 -18.52 15.86
N GLY A 108 0.14 -18.80 16.91
CA GLY A 108 1.09 -19.91 16.91
C GLY A 108 0.41 -21.27 16.73
N ILE A 109 -0.68 -21.53 17.45
CA ILE A 109 -1.48 -22.77 17.29
C ILE A 109 -2.13 -22.83 15.90
N LEU A 110 -2.64 -21.71 15.38
CA LEU A 110 -3.24 -21.63 14.04
C LEU A 110 -2.21 -21.90 12.95
N LEU A 111 -0.99 -21.37 13.08
CA LEU A 111 0.15 -21.59 12.17
C LEU A 111 0.57 -23.07 12.15
N ILE A 112 0.69 -23.67 13.35
CA ILE A 112 1.02 -25.10 13.50
C ILE A 112 -0.09 -25.99 12.90
N CYS A 113 -1.37 -25.67 13.14
CA CYS A 113 -2.50 -26.40 12.55
C CYS A 113 -2.62 -26.23 11.03
N MET A 114 -2.13 -25.12 10.49
CA MET A 114 -2.05 -24.86 9.05
C MET A 114 -0.81 -25.45 8.38
N GLY A 115 0.07 -26.12 9.13
CA GLY A 115 1.25 -26.80 8.59
C GLY A 115 2.44 -25.87 8.25
N LEU A 116 2.56 -24.73 8.95
CA LEU A 116 3.76 -23.88 9.00
C LEU A 116 4.55 -24.12 10.28
#